data_AF-A0A9D4GU33-F1
#
_entry.id   AF-A0A9D4GU33-F1
#
_cell.length_a   1.000
_cell.length_b   1.000
_cell.length_c   1.000
_cell.angle_alpha   90.00
_cell.angle_beta   90.00
_cell.angle_gamma   90.00
#
_symmetry.space_group_name_H-M   'P 1'
#
loop_
_entity.id
_entity.type
_entity.pdbx_description
1 polymer ?
#
loop_
_entity_poly.entity_id
_entity_poly.type
_entity_poly.pdbx_seq_one_letter_code
_entity_poly.pdbx_strand_id
1 'polypeptide(L)'
;MRTTFYHVTDRLLGLEPWINTTTSCTFPEPWRTANDTDSSTVEDAVVLTNAKKYEGFYSSPYVSGIHVEEDDTSNTSMRFRMGNMGGALYATVDKDRFFMEIRTPWELSVMFIDQNNVTAKTNVTFIWTGDHVNSLQAHFPVPVNFTRRTHAGETAANSCDPLYGSVCLIRLINIPLLCIFLLLPVGFN
;
A
#
# COMPACT_ATOMS: atom_id res chain seq x y z
N MET A 1 16.99 6.53 -17.11
CA MET A 1 17.98 7.55 -16.66
C MET A 1 18.19 7.58 -15.13
N ARG A 2 18.05 6.46 -14.41
CA ARG A 2 18.29 6.40 -12.94
C ARG A 2 19.60 5.68 -12.57
N THR A 3 20.08 4.81 -13.44
CA THR A 3 21.27 3.97 -13.24
C THR A 3 22.60 4.70 -13.39
N THR A 4 22.66 5.73 -14.23
CA THR A 4 23.84 6.61 -14.34
C THR A 4 24.11 7.37 -13.04
N PHE A 5 23.06 7.65 -12.24
CA PHE A 5 23.20 8.32 -10.95
C PHE A 5 23.99 7.46 -9.95
N TYR A 6 23.64 6.16 -9.83
CA TYR A 6 24.35 5.23 -8.94
C TYR A 6 25.82 5.06 -9.31
N HIS A 7 26.12 4.98 -10.62
CA HIS A 7 27.50 4.92 -11.10
C HIS A 7 28.31 6.17 -10.71
N VAL A 8 27.71 7.37 -10.84
CA VAL A 8 28.36 8.63 -10.48
C VAL A 8 28.53 8.75 -8.97
N THR A 9 27.53 8.36 -8.17
CA THR A 9 27.63 8.40 -6.70
C THR A 9 28.71 7.49 -6.17
N ASP A 10 28.84 6.27 -6.71
CA ASP A 10 29.89 5.34 -6.29
C ASP A 10 31.29 5.93 -6.54
N ARG A 11 31.50 6.54 -7.73
CA ARG A 11 32.75 7.23 -8.07
C ARG A 11 33.02 8.43 -7.15
N LEU A 12 32.01 9.24 -6.83
CA LEU A 12 32.16 10.38 -5.92
C LEU A 12 32.50 9.96 -4.48
N LEU A 13 32.04 8.78 -4.07
CA LEU A 13 32.33 8.20 -2.75
C LEU A 13 33.63 7.39 -2.71
N GLY A 14 34.39 7.33 -3.82
CA GLY A 14 35.61 6.53 -3.93
C GLY A 14 35.37 5.01 -3.91
N LEU A 15 34.14 4.58 -4.15
CA LEU A 15 33.75 3.19 -4.28
C LEU A 15 33.90 2.74 -5.74
N GLU A 16 34.25 1.48 -5.95
CA GLU A 16 34.21 0.92 -7.30
C GLU A 16 32.75 0.70 -7.70
N PRO A 17 32.27 1.27 -8.83
CA PRO A 17 30.90 1.10 -9.26
C PRO A 17 30.55 -0.37 -9.45
N TRP A 18 29.48 -0.82 -8.80
CA TRP A 18 29.00 -2.20 -8.94
C TRP A 18 28.35 -2.45 -10.32
N ILE A 19 28.00 -1.36 -11.02
CA ILE A 19 27.48 -1.38 -12.38
C ILE A 19 28.53 -0.85 -13.36
N ASN A 20 28.76 -1.57 -14.45
CA ASN A 20 29.70 -1.12 -15.47
C ASN A 20 29.12 0.04 -16.30
N THR A 21 29.99 0.91 -16.83
CA THR A 21 29.59 2.00 -17.73
C THR A 21 28.83 1.47 -18.95
N THR A 22 29.27 0.34 -19.51
CA THR A 22 28.66 -0.33 -20.66
C THR A 22 27.29 -0.94 -20.37
N THR A 23 27.03 -1.35 -19.13
CA THR A 23 25.73 -1.93 -18.71
C THR A 23 24.84 -0.93 -17.98
N SER A 24 25.33 0.28 -17.71
CA SER A 24 24.59 1.32 -16.99
C SER A 24 23.31 1.73 -17.71
N CYS A 25 23.32 1.74 -19.04
CA CYS A 25 22.16 2.12 -19.85
C CYS A 25 21.17 0.96 -20.08
N THR A 26 21.60 -0.29 -19.84
CA THR A 26 20.78 -1.48 -20.02
C THR A 26 20.25 -2.04 -18.71
N PHE A 27 20.76 -1.59 -17.57
CA PHE A 27 20.28 -2.01 -16.25
C PHE A 27 19.00 -1.25 -15.81
N PRO A 28 18.12 -1.91 -15.06
CA PRO A 28 18.02 -3.36 -14.99
C PRO A 28 17.60 -3.89 -16.36
N GLU A 29 18.35 -4.86 -16.90
CA GLU A 29 17.91 -5.58 -18.08
C GLU A 29 16.56 -6.23 -17.73
N PRO A 30 15.55 -6.24 -18.63
CA PRO A 30 14.21 -6.68 -18.28
C PRO A 30 14.26 -8.04 -17.57
N TRP A 31 13.70 -8.08 -16.36
CA TRP A 31 13.69 -9.26 -15.49
C TRP A 31 12.87 -10.44 -16.07
N ARG A 32 12.20 -10.23 -17.22
CA ARG A 32 11.46 -11.24 -17.95
C ARG A 32 11.98 -11.33 -19.37
N THR A 33 12.37 -12.55 -19.77
CA THR A 33 12.39 -12.91 -21.18
C THR A 33 10.94 -12.99 -21.64
N ALA A 34 10.62 -12.45 -22.82
CA ALA A 34 9.26 -12.32 -23.37
C ALA A 34 8.49 -13.64 -23.61
N ASN A 35 8.96 -14.75 -23.03
CA ASN A 35 8.36 -16.08 -23.15
C ASN A 35 7.54 -16.52 -21.93
N ASP A 36 7.47 -15.71 -20.87
CA ASP A 36 6.46 -15.94 -19.83
C ASP A 36 5.10 -15.52 -20.38
N THR A 37 4.47 -16.48 -21.06
CA THR A 37 3.03 -16.45 -21.30
C THR A 37 2.39 -16.53 -19.92
N ASP A 38 2.22 -15.37 -19.28
CA ASP A 38 1.34 -15.22 -18.12
C ASP A 38 -0.03 -15.66 -18.61
N SER A 39 -0.37 -16.93 -18.35
CA SER A 39 -1.71 -17.48 -18.43
C SER A 39 -2.54 -16.80 -17.34
N SER A 40 -2.81 -15.51 -17.53
CA SER A 40 -3.88 -14.79 -16.87
C SER A 40 -5.17 -15.32 -17.48
N THR A 41 -5.57 -16.51 -17.03
CA THR A 41 -6.96 -16.95 -17.16
C THR A 41 -7.78 -15.91 -16.41
N VAL A 42 -8.41 -15.02 -17.17
CA VAL A 42 -9.40 -14.07 -16.68
C VAL A 42 -10.53 -14.93 -16.14
N GLU A 43 -10.53 -15.15 -14.83
CA GLU A 43 -11.63 -15.85 -14.16
C GLU A 43 -12.88 -14.96 -14.23
N ASP A 44 -14.03 -15.58 -14.54
CA ASP A 44 -15.29 -14.87 -14.69
C ASP A 44 -15.69 -14.17 -13.38
N ALA A 45 -16.08 -12.89 -13.50
CA ALA A 45 -16.52 -12.11 -12.35
C ALA A 45 -17.90 -12.61 -11.85
N VAL A 46 -17.97 -12.96 -10.56
CA VAL A 46 -19.18 -13.47 -9.91
C VAL A 46 -19.89 -12.36 -9.12
N VAL A 47 -21.21 -12.46 -8.99
CA VAL A 47 -22.00 -11.54 -8.16
C VAL A 47 -21.62 -11.69 -6.69
N LEU A 48 -21.26 -10.57 -6.07
CA LEU A 48 -20.81 -10.48 -4.69
C LEU A 48 -21.99 -10.21 -3.76
N THR A 49 -22.53 -11.25 -3.11
CA THR A 49 -23.77 -11.17 -2.31
C THR A 49 -23.60 -10.59 -0.90
N ASN A 50 -22.37 -10.25 -0.49
CA ASN A 50 -22.07 -9.56 0.77
C ASN A 50 -20.66 -8.96 0.71
N ALA A 51 -20.51 -7.80 0.07
CA ALA A 51 -19.21 -7.14 -0.09
C ALA A 51 -18.67 -6.59 1.24
N LYS A 52 -19.56 -6.05 2.09
CA LYS A 52 -19.23 -5.44 3.38
C LYS A 52 -18.37 -6.29 4.30
N LYS A 53 -18.49 -7.62 4.23
CA LYS A 53 -17.70 -8.52 5.08
C LYS A 53 -16.19 -8.43 4.84
N TYR A 54 -15.76 -7.98 3.65
CA TYR A 54 -14.36 -7.81 3.29
C TYR A 54 -13.83 -6.39 3.50
N GLU A 55 -14.70 -5.42 3.79
CA GLU A 55 -14.30 -4.02 3.97
C GLU A 55 -13.32 -3.86 5.13
N GLY A 56 -12.38 -2.93 4.96
CA GLY A 56 -11.48 -2.54 6.02
C GLY A 56 -10.08 -2.19 5.53
N PHE A 57 -9.23 -1.89 6.51
CA PHE A 57 -7.84 -1.52 6.27
C PHE A 57 -6.89 -2.69 6.56
N TYR A 58 -6.15 -3.11 5.55
CA TYR A 58 -5.19 -4.20 5.60
C TYR A 58 -3.78 -3.64 5.48
N SER A 59 -2.90 -3.95 6.42
CA SER A 59 -1.54 -3.40 6.43
C SER A 59 -0.47 -4.48 6.53
N SER A 60 0.68 -4.21 5.91
CA SER A 60 1.89 -5.03 6.03
C SER A 60 3.02 -4.16 6.58
N PRO A 61 3.98 -4.71 7.35
CA PRO A 61 5.15 -3.94 7.80
C PRO A 61 6.03 -3.42 6.66
N TYR A 62 5.98 -4.06 5.49
CA TYR A 62 6.90 -3.80 4.37
C TYR A 62 6.25 -3.07 3.19
N VAL A 63 4.92 -2.97 3.16
CA VAL A 63 4.16 -2.42 2.03
C VAL A 63 3.05 -1.51 2.56
N SER A 64 2.76 -0.45 1.81
CA SER A 64 1.65 0.47 2.11
C SER A 64 0.34 -0.29 2.31
N GLY A 65 -0.47 0.18 3.26
CA GLY A 65 -1.75 -0.45 3.56
C GLY A 65 -2.75 -0.32 2.41
N ILE A 66 -3.63 -1.31 2.32
CA ILE A 66 -4.73 -1.44 1.36
C ILE A 66 -6.03 -1.17 2.09
N HIS A 67 -6.77 -0.16 1.66
CA HIS A 67 -8.13 0.11 2.08
C HIS A 67 -9.11 -0.52 1.08
N VAL A 68 -10.00 -1.39 1.56
CA VAL A 68 -11.02 -2.06 0.75
C VAL A 68 -12.39 -1.54 1.13
N GLU A 69 -13.15 -1.11 0.14
CA GLU A 69 -14.47 -0.48 0.27
C GLU A 69 -15.45 -1.13 -0.72
N GLU A 70 -16.73 -1.24 -0.35
CA GLU A 70 -17.80 -1.62 -1.26
C GLU A 70 -17.87 -0.64 -2.44
N ASP A 71 -18.17 -1.16 -3.63
CA ASP A 71 -18.41 -0.34 -4.81
C ASP A 71 -19.92 -0.19 -5.02
N ASP A 72 -20.48 0.96 -4.62
CA ASP A 72 -21.91 1.26 -4.76
C ASP A 72 -22.44 1.15 -6.20
N THR A 73 -21.54 1.16 -7.19
CA THR A 73 -21.87 1.10 -8.61
C THR A 73 -21.83 -0.31 -9.21
N SER A 74 -21.18 -1.26 -8.54
CA SER A 74 -20.90 -2.58 -9.09
C SER A 74 -21.13 -3.68 -8.07
N ASN A 75 -22.01 -4.62 -8.41
CA ASN A 75 -22.28 -5.79 -7.56
C ASN A 75 -21.27 -6.94 -7.76
N THR A 76 -20.27 -6.76 -8.61
CA THR A 76 -19.27 -7.81 -8.94
C THR A 76 -17.86 -7.41 -8.50
N SER A 77 -17.68 -6.17 -8.03
CA SER A 77 -16.38 -5.66 -7.64
C SER A 77 -16.43 -4.86 -6.35
N MET A 78 -15.29 -4.80 -5.66
CA MET A 78 -15.03 -3.86 -4.58
C MET A 78 -13.95 -2.88 -5.02
N ARG A 79 -13.91 -1.70 -4.42
CA ARG A 79 -12.84 -0.74 -4.67
C ARG A 79 -11.70 -0.98 -3.69
N PHE A 80 -10.46 -0.81 -4.13
CA PHE A 80 -9.33 -0.75 -3.21
C PHE A 80 -8.46 0.47 -3.46
N ARG A 81 -7.78 0.93 -2.41
CA ARG A 81 -6.81 2.02 -2.43
C ARG A 81 -5.56 1.63 -1.66
N MET A 82 -4.39 1.89 -2.23
CA MET A 82 -3.09 1.65 -1.62
C MET A 82 -2.22 2.90 -1.80
N GLY A 83 -2.27 3.81 -0.82
CA GLY A 83 -1.72 5.15 -0.97
C GLY A 83 -2.39 5.91 -2.13
N ASN A 84 -1.58 6.32 -3.12
CA ASN A 84 -2.08 6.99 -4.34
C ASN A 84 -2.51 5.99 -5.44
N MET A 85 -2.27 4.69 -5.24
CA MET A 85 -2.71 3.66 -6.18
C MET A 85 -4.13 3.22 -5.85
N GLY A 86 -4.88 2.84 -6.88
CA GLY A 86 -6.22 2.31 -6.69
C GLY A 86 -6.66 1.41 -7.83
N GLY A 87 -7.79 0.76 -7.61
CA GLY A 87 -8.30 -0.22 -8.55
C GLY A 87 -9.55 -0.93 -8.07
N ALA A 88 -9.83 -2.08 -8.68
CA ALA A 88 -10.98 -2.92 -8.39
C ALA A 88 -10.56 -4.34 -7.97
N LEU A 89 -11.32 -4.95 -7.07
CA LEU A 89 -11.25 -6.36 -6.69
C LEU A 89 -12.49 -7.06 -7.26
N TYR A 90 -12.31 -7.93 -8.23
CA TYR A 90 -13.41 -8.70 -8.83
C TYR A 90 -13.56 -10.05 -8.12
N ALA A 91 -14.77 -10.40 -7.71
CA ALA A 91 -15.00 -11.69 -7.07
C ALA A 91 -14.84 -12.83 -8.10
N THR A 92 -14.14 -13.90 -7.72
CA THR A 92 -13.95 -15.08 -8.57
C THR A 92 -14.97 -16.19 -8.24
N VAL A 93 -14.95 -17.28 -9.00
CA VAL A 93 -15.74 -18.50 -8.71
C VAL A 93 -15.35 -19.10 -7.36
N ASP A 94 -14.07 -19.01 -7.01
CA ASP A 94 -13.56 -19.46 -5.72
C ASP A 94 -13.99 -18.51 -4.59
N LYS A 95 -14.52 -19.09 -3.52
CA LYS A 95 -14.94 -18.35 -2.33
C LYS A 95 -13.74 -17.61 -1.72
N ASP A 96 -13.95 -16.35 -1.35
CA ASP A 96 -12.97 -15.50 -0.67
C ASP A 96 -11.71 -15.19 -1.51
N ARG A 97 -11.71 -15.55 -2.80
CA ARG A 97 -10.68 -15.21 -3.79
C ARG A 97 -11.19 -14.12 -4.73
N PHE A 98 -10.29 -13.21 -5.04
CA PHE A 98 -10.57 -12.01 -5.83
C PHE A 98 -9.44 -11.77 -6.82
N PHE A 99 -9.81 -11.15 -7.92
CA PHE A 99 -8.88 -10.65 -8.92
C PHE A 99 -8.68 -9.15 -8.72
N MET A 100 -7.45 -8.75 -8.38
CA MET A 100 -7.07 -7.36 -8.16
C MET A 100 -6.57 -6.74 -9.46
N GLU A 101 -7.24 -5.68 -9.87
CA GLU A 101 -6.93 -4.89 -11.04
C GLU A 101 -6.46 -3.49 -10.62
N ILE A 102 -5.18 -3.18 -10.81
CA ILE A 102 -4.57 -1.88 -10.44
C ILE A 102 -4.67 -0.92 -11.65
N ARG A 103 -5.30 0.25 -11.47
CA ARG A 103 -5.62 1.20 -12.55
C ARG A 103 -4.90 2.54 -12.49
N THR A 104 -4.31 2.95 -11.36
CA THR A 104 -3.75 4.31 -11.16
C THR A 104 -2.50 4.33 -10.26
N PRO A 105 -1.58 5.32 -10.40
CA PRO A 105 -1.15 6.04 -11.61
C PRO A 105 0.14 5.44 -12.22
N TRP A 106 0.39 5.80 -13.47
CA TRP A 106 1.38 5.24 -14.42
C TRP A 106 2.86 5.44 -14.04
N GLU A 107 3.19 6.26 -13.05
CA GLU A 107 4.60 6.54 -12.69
C GLU A 107 5.31 5.34 -12.06
N LEU A 108 4.56 4.32 -11.61
CA LEU A 108 5.09 3.07 -11.06
C LEU A 108 4.91 1.88 -12.02
N SER A 109 4.25 2.06 -13.17
CA SER A 109 4.01 0.99 -14.14
C SER A 109 5.25 0.59 -14.94
N VAL A 110 6.34 1.38 -14.88
CA VAL A 110 7.59 1.15 -15.63
C VAL A 110 8.26 -0.19 -15.29
N MET A 111 7.91 -0.81 -14.16
CA MET A 111 8.35 -2.17 -13.80
C MET A 111 7.49 -3.30 -14.38
N PHE A 112 6.35 -2.98 -14.99
CA PHE A 112 5.32 -3.95 -15.42
C PHE A 112 5.05 -3.89 -16.94
N ILE A 113 5.89 -3.20 -17.72
CA ILE A 113 5.67 -2.96 -19.16
C ILE A 113 6.21 -4.13 -19.98
N ASP A 114 5.31 -4.93 -20.56
CA ASP A 114 5.57 -5.62 -21.84
C ASP A 114 4.38 -5.60 -22.80
N GLN A 115 3.21 -5.06 -22.42
CA GLN A 115 2.04 -5.09 -23.28
C GLN A 115 1.28 -3.79 -23.10
N ASN A 116 0.72 -3.22 -24.18
CA ASN A 116 -0.02 -1.94 -24.23
C ASN A 116 -1.30 -1.89 -23.35
N ASN A 117 -1.38 -2.70 -22.31
CA ASN A 117 -2.42 -2.79 -21.31
C ASN A 117 -1.81 -2.42 -19.95
N VAL A 118 -1.99 -1.18 -19.50
CA VAL A 118 -1.30 -0.56 -18.34
C VAL A 118 -1.86 -1.06 -16.99
N THR A 119 -2.51 -2.21 -17.00
CA THR A 119 -3.32 -2.70 -15.89
C THR A 119 -2.66 -3.93 -15.30
N ALA A 120 -2.01 -3.75 -14.14
CA ALA A 120 -1.44 -4.86 -13.40
C ALA A 120 -2.56 -5.66 -12.74
N LYS A 121 -2.44 -6.98 -12.86
CA LYS A 121 -3.47 -7.95 -12.48
C LYS A 121 -2.85 -9.01 -11.59
N THR A 122 -3.45 -9.25 -10.43
CA THR A 122 -2.98 -10.27 -9.48
C THR A 122 -4.12 -10.91 -8.71
N ASN A 123 -3.92 -12.14 -8.25
CA ASN A 123 -4.88 -12.81 -7.39
C ASN A 123 -4.73 -12.36 -5.95
N VAL A 124 -5.85 -12.29 -5.25
CA VAL A 124 -5.95 -11.93 -3.85
C VAL A 124 -6.84 -12.93 -3.13
N THR A 125 -6.42 -13.34 -1.94
CA THR A 125 -7.18 -14.28 -1.12
C THR A 125 -7.39 -13.69 0.26
N PHE A 126 -8.64 -13.68 0.71
CA PHE A 126 -8.99 -13.29 2.08
C PHE A 126 -8.96 -14.51 2.99
N ILE A 127 -8.25 -14.38 4.11
CA ILE A 127 -8.08 -15.44 5.10
C ILE A 127 -8.93 -15.11 6.33
N TRP A 128 -9.80 -16.04 6.68
CA TRP A 128 -10.77 -15.90 7.76
C TRP A 128 -10.22 -16.45 9.08
N THR A 129 -10.65 -15.87 10.18
CA THR A 129 -10.41 -16.39 11.53
C THR A 129 -11.72 -16.29 12.31
N GLY A 130 -12.42 -17.41 12.45
CA GLY A 130 -13.81 -17.41 12.91
C GLY A 130 -14.72 -16.72 11.90
N ASP A 131 -15.53 -15.77 12.36
CA ASP A 131 -16.58 -15.10 11.57
C ASP A 131 -16.12 -13.80 10.88
N HIS A 132 -14.84 -13.45 10.96
CA HIS A 132 -14.30 -12.25 10.34
C HIS A 132 -13.06 -12.52 9.50
N VAL A 133 -12.88 -11.69 8.48
CA VAL A 133 -11.64 -11.63 7.70
C VAL A 133 -10.54 -11.10 8.62
N ASN A 134 -9.43 -11.84 8.69
CA ASN A 134 -8.26 -11.49 9.50
C ASN A 134 -7.11 -10.96 8.65
N SER A 135 -6.92 -11.50 7.45
CA SER A 135 -5.84 -11.05 6.55
C SER A 135 -6.21 -11.15 5.08
N LEU A 136 -5.43 -10.43 4.28
CA LEU A 136 -5.48 -10.41 2.83
C LEU A 136 -4.09 -10.82 2.31
N GLN A 137 -4.03 -11.81 1.44
CA GLN A 137 -2.80 -12.24 0.77
C GLN A 137 -2.87 -11.85 -0.71
N ALA A 138 -1.88 -11.10 -1.20
CA ALA A 138 -1.75 -10.75 -2.61
C ALA A 138 -0.63 -11.59 -3.25
N HIS A 139 -0.97 -12.28 -4.35
CA HIS A 139 -0.11 -13.25 -5.05
C HIS A 139 0.74 -12.59 -6.14
N PHE A 140 1.48 -11.55 -5.77
CA PHE A 140 2.56 -11.04 -6.62
C PHE A 140 3.69 -12.08 -6.78
N PRO A 141 4.68 -11.89 -7.67
CA PRO A 141 5.83 -12.80 -7.79
C PRO A 141 6.52 -13.09 -6.45
N VAL A 142 6.47 -12.13 -5.53
CA VAL A 142 6.73 -12.35 -4.10
C VAL A 142 5.40 -12.15 -3.35
N PRO A 143 4.81 -13.19 -2.75
CA PRO A 143 3.52 -13.07 -2.08
C PRO A 143 3.63 -12.15 -0.85
N VAL A 144 2.65 -11.27 -0.68
CA VAL A 144 2.61 -10.32 0.43
C VAL A 144 1.35 -10.55 1.27
N ASN A 145 1.56 -10.67 2.58
CA ASN A 145 0.47 -10.80 3.54
C ASN A 145 0.20 -9.45 4.22
N PHE A 146 -1.08 -9.09 4.27
CA PHE A 146 -1.59 -7.91 4.94
C PHE A 146 -2.52 -8.34 6.07
N THR A 147 -2.26 -7.84 7.28
CA THR A 147 -3.12 -8.09 8.44
C THR A 147 -4.18 -7.02 8.52
N ARG A 148 -5.44 -7.41 8.74
CA ARG A 148 -6.54 -6.46 8.93
C ARG A 148 -6.31 -5.72 10.24
N ARG A 149 -6.38 -4.39 10.22
CA ARG A 149 -6.44 -3.61 11.45
C ARG A 149 -7.82 -3.77 12.06
N THR A 150 -7.88 -4.48 13.18
CA THR A 150 -9.01 -4.38 14.10
C THR A 150 -8.85 -3.08 14.88
N HIS A 151 -9.82 -2.16 14.81
CA HIS A 151 -9.83 -0.97 15.66
C HIS A 151 -10.03 -1.35 17.13
N ALA A 152 -8.99 -1.90 17.76
CA ALA A 152 -8.85 -1.92 19.21
C ALA A 152 -8.17 -0.60 19.61
N GLY A 153 -8.93 0.50 19.61
CA GLY A 153 -8.44 1.81 20.08
C GLY A 153 -8.57 2.98 19.12
N GLU A 154 -9.67 3.08 18.35
CA GLU A 154 -10.03 4.36 17.70
C GLU A 154 -10.83 5.24 18.67
N THR A 155 -10.26 5.48 19.85
CA THR A 155 -10.50 6.69 20.63
C THR A 155 -9.15 7.14 21.16
N ALA A 156 -8.67 8.25 20.60
CA ALA A 156 -7.37 8.90 20.81
C ALA A 156 -6.21 8.41 19.92
N ALA A 157 -5.65 9.37 19.15
CA ALA A 157 -4.47 9.25 18.27
C ALA A 157 -4.78 8.54 16.92
N ASN A 158 -5.12 9.21 15.83
CA ASN A 158 -4.36 10.28 15.18
C ASN A 158 -5.21 10.99 14.11
N SER A 159 -5.81 12.15 14.42
CA SER A 159 -6.07 13.16 13.39
C SER A 159 -4.83 14.06 13.35
N CYS A 160 -3.86 13.67 12.53
CA CYS A 160 -2.81 14.60 12.11
C CYS A 160 -2.96 14.75 10.61
N ASP A 161 -3.84 15.66 10.21
CA ASP A 161 -3.91 16.15 8.84
C ASP A 161 -2.56 16.76 8.45
N PRO A 162 -2.03 16.48 7.24
CA PRO A 162 -0.77 17.03 6.78
C PRO A 162 -1.01 18.38 6.10
N LEU A 163 -1.62 19.33 6.79
CA LEU A 163 -1.70 20.72 6.32
C LEU A 163 -1.56 21.63 7.53
N TYR A 164 -0.50 22.44 7.53
CA TYR A 164 -0.02 23.34 8.57
C TYR A 164 0.79 22.68 9.70
N GLY A 165 2.10 22.91 9.64
CA GLY A 165 3.01 22.60 10.74
C GLY A 165 2.63 23.39 11.99
N SER A 166 2.35 22.67 13.08
CA SER A 166 2.50 23.14 14.46
C SER A 166 2.40 21.97 15.43
N VAL A 167 3.47 21.82 16.23
CA VAL A 167 3.59 21.25 17.58
C VAL A 167 2.56 20.18 17.99
N CYS A 168 3.03 18.93 18.03
CA CYS A 168 2.33 17.80 18.62
C CYS A 168 2.25 17.98 20.15
N LEU A 169 1.09 18.36 20.67
CA LEU A 169 0.86 18.50 22.11
C LEU A 169 0.49 17.13 22.69
N ILE A 170 1.49 16.44 23.26
CA ILE A 170 1.31 15.18 23.97
C ILE A 170 0.36 15.44 25.15
N ARG A 171 -0.88 14.92 25.06
CA ARG A 171 -1.77 14.82 26.22
C ARG A 171 -1.22 13.75 27.17
N LEU A 172 -0.43 14.19 28.15
CA LEU A 172 -0.18 13.38 29.33
C LEU A 172 -1.47 13.27 30.16
N ILE A 173 -1.75 12.04 30.53
CA ILE A 173 -2.91 11.56 31.25
C ILE A 173 -2.98 12.20 32.65
N ASN A 174 -4.15 12.78 32.93
CA ASN A 174 -4.84 12.86 34.22
C ASN A 174 -4.02 12.48 35.49
N ILE A 175 -3.41 13.47 36.14
CA ILE A 175 -3.00 13.41 37.55
C ILE A 175 -3.70 14.58 38.26
N PRO A 176 -4.42 14.35 39.38
CA PRO A 176 -5.26 15.36 39.99
C PRO A 176 -4.42 16.48 40.63
N LEU A 177 -4.97 17.69 40.58
CA LEU A 177 -4.45 18.92 41.18
C LEU A 177 -3.84 18.68 42.57
N LEU A 178 -2.55 18.98 42.73
CA LEU A 178 -2.02 19.48 43.99
C LEU A 178 -0.98 20.57 43.69
N CYS A 179 -1.26 21.75 44.24
CA CYS A 179 -0.42 22.94 44.42
C CYS A 179 1.06 22.82 44.02
N ILE A 180 1.55 23.81 43.25
CA ILE A 180 2.69 24.65 43.65
C ILE A 180 2.59 25.99 42.90
N PHE A 181 2.52 27.05 43.69
CA PHE A 181 2.67 28.46 43.34
C PHE A 181 4.07 28.76 42.79
N LEU A 182 4.24 29.99 42.26
CA LEU A 182 5.48 30.71 41.93
C LEU A 182 5.87 30.61 40.44
N LEU A 183 6.14 31.66 39.67
CA LEU A 183 6.20 33.11 39.87
C LEU A 183 6.11 33.72 38.46
N LEU A 184 5.24 34.72 38.27
CA LEU A 184 5.47 35.76 37.26
C LEU A 184 6.51 36.76 37.82
N PRO A 185 7.30 37.36 36.94
CA PRO A 185 7.27 38.83 36.83
C PRO A 185 6.98 39.19 35.36
N VAL A 186 5.90 39.90 35.03
CA VAL A 186 5.73 41.37 35.13
C VAL A 186 6.98 42.16 34.72
N GLY A 187 6.94 42.71 33.50
CA GLY A 187 7.25 44.14 33.30
C GLY A 187 8.44 44.52 32.39
N PHE A 188 8.11 45.40 31.44
CA PHE A 188 8.94 46.44 30.78
C PHE A 188 10.13 45.97 29.93
N ASN A 189 10.28 46.35 28.66
CA ASN A 189 10.08 47.64 28.00
C ASN A 189 9.80 47.44 26.50
#